data_AF-A0A0N1F920-F1
#
_entry.id   AF-A0A0N1F920-F1
#
_cell.length_a   1.000
_cell.length_b   1.000
_cell.length_c   1.000
_cell.angle_alpha   90.00
_cell.angle_beta   90.00
_cell.angle_gamma   90.00
#
_symmetry.space_group_name_H-M   'P 1'
#
loop_
_entity.id
_entity.type
_entity.pdbx_description
1 polymer ?
#
loop_
_entity_poly.entity_id
_entity_poly.type
_entity_poly.pdbx_seq_one_letter_code
_entity_poly.pdbx_strand_id
1 'polypeptide(L)'
;MPATDAVLYKAHVKNLRALEAGLSEIKRDLNRAIADENIALTETLKKLYLFLAGAWAECRLKKLMYETSGFNGAQRALISAERSQADRWQKSLELGFRKRYGLPRAPLSDRTLSATAWFRFAATRQIIAENLEPLIGLRNTLAHGQWARPLNSEETDISSVLIAQMNQENALTVKFKLQLITSMAELIHDLIASRSFERDFDIHYGLVTTALTNLQKRSYAKWQQSMIEKKRRGRAKRDTAIVAYSRSPE
;
A
#
# COMPACT_ATOMS: atom_id res chain seq x y z
N MET A 1 33.65 -6.29 1.09
CA MET A 1 33.27 -4.86 1.15
C MET A 1 31.75 -4.76 1.13
N PRO A 2 31.13 -3.89 1.97
CA PRO A 2 29.69 -3.66 1.92
C PRO A 2 29.28 -3.03 0.58
N ALA A 3 28.05 -3.30 0.14
CA ALA A 3 27.52 -2.70 -1.08
C ALA A 3 27.39 -1.18 -0.95
N THR A 4 27.62 -0.45 -2.04
CA THR A 4 27.45 1.01 -2.07
C THR A 4 25.97 1.41 -2.07
N ASP A 5 25.66 2.65 -1.68
CA ASP A 5 24.30 3.19 -1.70
C ASP A 5 23.63 3.04 -3.09
N ALA A 6 24.37 3.27 -4.16
CA ALA A 6 23.87 3.12 -5.53
C ALA A 6 23.52 1.67 -5.88
N VAL A 7 24.30 0.71 -5.38
CA VAL A 7 24.01 -0.73 -5.55
C VAL A 7 22.77 -1.12 -4.75
N LEU A 8 22.66 -0.65 -3.50
CA LEU A 8 21.49 -0.89 -2.64
C LEU A 8 20.22 -0.28 -3.24
N TYR A 9 20.29 0.94 -3.76
CA TYR A 9 19.19 1.57 -4.49
C TYR A 9 18.70 0.70 -5.66
N LYS A 10 19.63 0.27 -6.54
CA LYS A 10 19.30 -0.60 -7.68
C LYS A 10 18.69 -1.92 -7.24
N ALA A 11 19.18 -2.51 -6.14
CA ALA A 11 18.61 -3.73 -5.57
C ALA A 11 17.17 -3.50 -5.09
N HIS A 12 16.90 -2.42 -4.37
CA HIS A 12 15.55 -2.08 -3.93
C HIS A 12 14.60 -1.77 -5.10
N VAL A 13 15.07 -1.12 -6.16
CA VAL A 13 14.30 -0.93 -7.41
C VAL A 13 13.93 -2.26 -8.04
N LYS A 14 14.88 -3.21 -8.15
CA LYS A 14 14.61 -4.54 -8.70
C LYS A 14 13.60 -5.32 -7.87
N ASN A 15 13.76 -5.29 -6.54
CA ASN A 15 12.82 -5.95 -5.61
C ASN A 15 11.42 -5.34 -5.70
N LEU A 16 11.32 -4.01 -5.81
CA LEU A 16 10.03 -3.33 -5.94
C LEU A 16 9.32 -3.74 -7.24
N ARG A 17 10.03 -3.78 -8.37
CA ARG A 17 9.49 -4.25 -9.66
C ARG A 17 9.02 -5.70 -9.61
N ALA A 18 9.75 -6.56 -8.91
CA ALA A 18 9.34 -7.96 -8.73
C ALA A 18 8.04 -8.06 -7.90
N LEU A 19 7.92 -7.27 -6.83
CA LEU A 19 6.69 -7.19 -6.04
C LEU A 19 5.51 -6.61 -6.84
N GLU A 20 5.74 -5.60 -7.67
CA GLU A 20 4.72 -5.02 -8.56
C GLU A 20 4.20 -6.03 -9.58
N ALA A 21 5.09 -6.82 -10.17
CA ALA A 21 4.70 -7.92 -11.05
C ALA A 21 3.83 -8.94 -10.29
N GLY A 22 4.26 -9.39 -9.11
CA GLY A 22 3.49 -10.32 -8.27
C GLY A 22 2.12 -9.76 -7.87
N LEU A 23 2.04 -8.48 -7.49
CA LEU A 23 0.78 -7.80 -7.18
C LEU A 23 -0.17 -7.79 -8.38
N SER A 24 0.34 -7.54 -9.59
CA SER A 24 -0.47 -7.54 -10.81
C SER A 24 -1.06 -8.92 -11.11
N GLU A 25 -0.23 -9.97 -11.02
CA GLU A 25 -0.65 -11.35 -11.26
C GLU A 25 -1.69 -11.80 -10.23
N ILE A 26 -1.41 -11.64 -8.93
CA ILE A 26 -2.33 -12.02 -7.86
C ILE A 26 -3.64 -11.24 -7.95
N LYS A 27 -3.60 -9.95 -8.26
CA LYS A 27 -4.82 -9.16 -8.48
C LYS A 27 -5.66 -9.68 -9.64
N ARG A 28 -5.01 -10.07 -10.75
CA ARG A 28 -5.70 -10.63 -11.91
C ARG A 28 -6.38 -11.95 -11.54
N ASP A 29 -5.67 -12.82 -10.85
CA ASP A 29 -6.19 -14.14 -10.48
C ASP A 29 -7.27 -14.03 -9.39
N LEU A 30 -7.13 -13.08 -8.46
CA LEU A 30 -8.16 -12.76 -7.47
C LEU A 30 -9.44 -12.28 -8.16
N ASN A 31 -9.33 -11.35 -9.12
CA ASN A 31 -10.47 -10.87 -9.88
C ASN A 31 -11.15 -11.99 -10.68
N ARG A 32 -10.38 -12.94 -11.20
CA ARG A 32 -10.90 -14.15 -11.85
C ARG A 32 -11.64 -15.02 -10.85
N ALA A 33 -11.02 -15.39 -9.73
CA ALA A 33 -11.65 -16.19 -8.68
C ALA A 33 -12.98 -15.60 -8.19
N ILE A 34 -13.04 -14.27 -8.05
CA ILE A 34 -14.26 -13.54 -7.69
C ILE A 34 -15.35 -13.66 -8.77
N ALA A 35 -15.00 -13.45 -10.04
CA ALA A 35 -15.93 -13.58 -11.16
C ALA A 35 -16.40 -15.03 -11.36
N ASP A 36 -15.59 -15.98 -10.92
CA ASP A 36 -15.83 -17.43 -10.94
C ASP A 36 -16.65 -17.90 -9.72
N GLU A 37 -16.95 -17.00 -8.78
CA GLU A 37 -17.65 -17.31 -7.53
C GLU A 37 -16.91 -18.35 -6.68
N ASN A 38 -15.59 -18.49 -6.87
CA ASN A 38 -14.73 -19.41 -6.11
C ASN A 38 -14.31 -18.78 -4.78
N ILE A 39 -15.09 -19.04 -3.73
CA ILE A 39 -14.93 -18.43 -2.40
C ILE A 39 -13.58 -18.80 -1.77
N ALA A 40 -13.21 -20.08 -1.77
CA ALA A 40 -11.98 -20.56 -1.13
C ALA A 40 -10.71 -19.97 -1.76
N LEU A 41 -10.67 -19.92 -3.10
CA LEU A 41 -9.57 -19.31 -3.83
C LEU A 41 -9.55 -17.79 -3.64
N THR A 42 -10.71 -17.13 -3.63
CA THR A 42 -10.84 -15.69 -3.37
C THR A 42 -10.25 -15.33 -2.01
N GLU A 43 -10.58 -16.07 -0.96
CA GLU A 43 -10.06 -15.82 0.39
C GLU A 43 -8.54 -16.00 0.48
N THR A 44 -8.00 -17.02 -0.19
CA THR A 44 -6.55 -17.27 -0.24
C THR A 44 -5.82 -16.16 -1.00
N LEU A 45 -6.30 -15.82 -2.20
CA LEU A 45 -5.68 -14.79 -3.04
C LEU A 45 -5.84 -13.38 -2.43
N LYS A 46 -6.93 -13.10 -1.71
CA LYS A 46 -7.10 -11.86 -0.95
C LYS A 46 -5.98 -11.69 0.08
N LYS A 47 -5.70 -12.72 0.88
CA LYS A 47 -4.65 -12.69 1.91
C LYS A 47 -3.27 -12.53 1.27
N LEU A 48 -3.00 -13.23 0.17
CA LEU A 48 -1.76 -13.05 -0.61
C LEU A 48 -1.63 -11.63 -1.16
N TYR A 49 -2.73 -11.05 -1.68
CA TYR A 49 -2.73 -9.69 -2.21
C TYR A 49 -2.45 -8.66 -1.10
N LEU A 50 -3.06 -8.83 0.07
CA LEU A 50 -2.82 -8.00 1.25
C LEU A 50 -1.38 -8.13 1.77
N PHE A 51 -0.87 -9.36 1.86
CA PHE A 51 0.51 -9.64 2.25
C PHE A 51 1.50 -8.95 1.31
N LEU A 52 1.33 -9.10 -0.01
CA LEU A 52 2.18 -8.45 -1.00
C LEU A 52 2.07 -6.93 -0.94
N ALA A 53 0.89 -6.38 -0.63
CA ALA A 53 0.72 -4.94 -0.49
C ALA A 53 1.53 -4.36 0.68
N GLY A 54 1.53 -5.03 1.83
CA GLY A 54 2.38 -4.65 2.96
C GLY A 54 3.88 -4.82 2.66
N ALA A 55 4.26 -5.94 2.02
CA ALA A 55 5.65 -6.16 1.60
C ALA A 55 6.13 -5.10 0.59
N TRP A 56 5.26 -4.69 -0.33
CA TRP A 56 5.52 -3.59 -1.26
C TRP A 56 5.73 -2.26 -0.53
N ALA A 57 4.91 -1.95 0.47
CA ALA A 57 5.07 -0.74 1.28
C ALA A 57 6.44 -0.68 1.98
N GLU A 58 6.87 -1.78 2.60
CA GLU A 58 8.20 -1.87 3.22
C GLU A 58 9.33 -1.75 2.20
N CYS A 59 9.22 -2.42 1.06
CA CYS A 59 10.22 -2.36 0.00
C CYS A 59 10.30 -0.94 -0.59
N ARG A 60 9.17 -0.26 -0.72
CA ARG A 60 9.11 1.13 -1.21
C ARG A 60 9.80 2.07 -0.23
N LEU A 61 9.62 1.90 1.08
CA LEU A 61 10.36 2.68 2.08
C LEU A 61 11.87 2.46 1.95
N LYS A 62 12.30 1.20 1.84
CA LYS A 62 13.71 0.88 1.66
C LYS A 62 14.28 1.55 0.40
N LYS A 63 13.55 1.56 -0.73
CA LYS A 63 13.96 2.32 -1.91
C LYS A 63 14.12 3.81 -1.60
N LEU A 64 13.12 4.43 -0.94
CA LEU A 64 13.14 5.86 -0.57
C LEU A 64 14.36 6.23 0.28
N MET A 65 14.76 5.34 1.19
CA MET A 65 15.93 5.56 2.04
C MET A 65 17.22 5.78 1.24
N TYR A 66 17.34 5.16 0.07
CA TYR A 66 18.53 5.24 -0.81
C TYR A 66 18.31 6.11 -2.05
N GLU A 67 17.26 6.93 -2.10
CA GLU A 67 17.06 7.87 -3.21
C GLU A 67 18.23 8.86 -3.32
N THR A 68 18.57 9.21 -4.55
CA THR A 68 19.64 10.18 -4.83
C THR A 68 19.23 11.53 -4.25
N SER A 69 20.13 12.19 -3.52
CA SER A 69 19.87 13.44 -2.79
C SER A 69 18.83 13.33 -1.67
N GLY A 70 18.38 12.12 -1.32
CA GLY A 70 17.45 11.81 -0.22
C GLY A 70 18.11 11.85 1.16
N PHE A 71 18.03 10.74 1.90
CA PHE A 71 18.59 10.65 3.25
C PHE A 71 20.09 10.34 3.22
N ASN A 72 20.86 11.02 4.09
CA ASN A 72 22.26 10.70 4.32
C ASN A 72 22.42 9.48 5.25
N GLY A 73 23.65 8.97 5.41
CA GLY A 73 23.93 7.79 6.22
C GLY A 73 23.44 7.87 7.67
N ALA A 74 23.61 9.02 8.33
CA ALA A 74 23.14 9.23 9.69
C ALA A 74 21.61 9.21 9.78
N GLN A 75 20.92 9.86 8.84
CA GLN A 75 19.46 9.83 8.76
C GLN A 75 18.93 8.42 8.49
N ARG A 76 19.56 7.66 7.59
CA ARG A 76 19.19 6.25 7.34
C ARG A 76 19.39 5.38 8.58
N ALA A 77 20.43 5.64 9.38
CA ALA A 77 20.65 4.93 10.63
C ALA A 77 19.54 5.24 11.65
N LEU A 78 19.14 6.51 11.77
CA LEU A 78 18.00 6.92 12.63
C LEU A 78 16.70 6.24 12.21
N ILE A 79 16.40 6.20 10.91
CA ILE A 79 15.24 5.48 10.39
C ILE A 79 15.37 3.99 10.71
N SER A 80 16.52 3.37 10.45
CA SER A 80 16.73 1.93 10.66
C SER A 80 16.65 1.50 12.13
N ALA A 81 16.93 2.42 13.06
CA ALA A 81 16.87 2.19 14.50
C ALA A 81 15.44 2.03 15.02
N GLU A 82 14.44 2.50 14.27
CA GLU A 82 13.03 2.34 14.66
C GLU A 82 12.60 0.87 14.62
N ARG A 83 11.80 0.50 15.64
CA ARG A 83 11.41 -0.89 15.90
C ARG A 83 10.45 -1.43 14.85
N SER A 84 9.37 -0.69 14.56
CA SER A 84 8.35 -1.12 13.61
C SER A 84 8.54 -0.48 12.23
N GLN A 85 8.01 -1.11 11.17
CA GLN A 85 8.03 -0.50 9.84
C GLN A 85 7.16 0.76 9.75
N ALA A 86 6.10 0.85 10.56
CA ALA A 86 5.27 2.05 10.65
C ALA A 86 6.07 3.23 11.24
N ASP A 87 6.81 2.99 12.32
CA ASP A 87 7.69 4.00 12.93
C ASP A 87 8.76 4.48 11.96
N ARG A 88 9.28 3.58 11.09
CA ARG A 88 10.24 3.96 10.04
C ARG A 88 9.64 4.91 9.01
N TRP A 89 8.38 4.71 8.63
CA TRP A 89 7.65 5.66 7.78
C TRP A 89 7.46 7.01 8.47
N GLN A 90 7.04 7.01 9.73
CA GLN A 90 6.87 8.23 10.53
C GLN A 90 8.19 8.99 10.69
N LYS A 91 9.27 8.29 11.02
CA LYS A 91 10.61 8.88 11.16
C LYS A 91 11.13 9.44 9.84
N SER A 92 10.85 8.77 8.72
CA SER A 92 11.20 9.27 7.38
C SER A 92 10.49 10.58 7.07
N LEU A 93 9.19 10.67 7.36
CA LEU A 93 8.42 11.92 7.23
C LEU A 93 9.00 13.03 8.12
N GLU A 94 9.24 12.74 9.40
CA GLU A 94 9.81 13.68 10.36
C GLU A 94 11.16 14.25 9.87
N LEU A 95 12.09 13.36 9.51
CA LEU A 95 13.42 13.77 9.03
C LEU A 95 13.35 14.55 7.71
N GLY A 96 12.41 14.21 6.82
CA GLY A 96 12.16 14.94 5.59
C GLY A 96 11.74 16.40 5.86
N PHE A 97 10.77 16.61 6.75
CA PHE A 97 10.35 17.95 7.16
C PHE A 97 11.48 18.73 7.84
N ARG A 98 12.22 18.10 8.76
CA ARG A 98 13.38 18.73 9.42
C ARG A 98 14.42 19.19 8.41
N LYS A 99 14.75 18.34 7.43
CA LYS A 99 15.72 18.65 6.37
C LYS A 99 15.22 19.81 5.51
N ARG A 100 13.96 19.77 5.06
CA ARG A 100 13.40 20.74 4.12
C ARG A 100 13.24 22.13 4.73
N TYR A 101 12.78 22.21 5.98
CA TYR A 101 12.50 23.48 6.65
C TYR A 101 13.63 23.95 7.58
N GLY A 102 14.78 23.27 7.58
CA GLY A 102 15.96 23.70 8.35
C GLY A 102 15.76 23.60 9.86
N LEU A 103 15.04 22.59 10.35
CA LEU A 103 14.69 22.40 11.78
C LEU A 103 15.40 21.17 12.38
N PRO A 104 16.73 21.19 12.55
CA PRO A 104 17.49 19.99 12.94
C PRO A 104 17.12 19.47 14.34
N ARG A 105 16.79 20.36 15.28
CA ARG A 105 16.52 20.01 16.69
C ARG A 105 15.21 20.56 17.24
N ALA A 106 14.63 21.58 16.61
CA ALA A 106 13.38 22.17 17.07
C ALA A 106 12.23 21.14 17.01
N PRO A 107 11.31 21.11 17.98
CA PRO A 107 10.10 20.30 17.86
C PRO A 107 9.36 20.64 16.57
N LEU A 108 8.81 19.66 15.85
CA LEU A 108 7.91 19.96 14.74
C LEU A 108 6.54 20.27 15.32
N SER A 109 6.16 21.55 15.31
CA SER A 109 4.87 22.05 15.79
C SER A 109 4.35 23.21 14.93
N ASP A 110 3.11 23.60 15.17
CA ASP A 110 2.44 24.80 14.65
C ASP A 110 3.17 26.12 14.97
N ARG A 111 4.09 26.11 15.94
CA ARG A 111 4.93 27.27 16.29
C ARG A 111 6.23 27.35 15.50
N THR A 112 6.73 26.21 15.01
CA THR A 112 8.04 26.11 14.34
C THR A 112 7.94 25.99 12.83
N LEU A 113 6.80 25.53 12.34
CA LEU A 113 6.47 25.41 10.93
C LEU A 113 5.42 26.45 10.58
N SER A 114 5.42 26.93 9.33
CA SER A 114 4.29 27.72 8.83
C SER A 114 3.00 26.91 8.92
N ALA A 115 1.84 27.59 9.01
CA ALA A 115 0.54 26.92 9.10
C ALA A 115 0.36 25.85 8.00
N THR A 116 0.74 26.17 6.76
CA THR A 116 0.70 25.24 5.64
C THR A 116 1.64 24.05 5.84
N ALA A 117 2.89 24.27 6.24
CA ALA A 117 3.85 23.18 6.45
C ALA A 117 3.44 22.28 7.64
N TRP A 118 2.91 22.87 8.71
CA TRP A 118 2.37 22.12 9.84
C TRP A 118 1.18 21.24 9.42
N PHE A 119 0.23 21.79 8.67
CA PHE A 119 -0.90 21.01 8.14
C PHE A 119 -0.41 19.83 7.30
N ARG A 120 0.51 20.08 6.36
CA ARG A 120 1.08 19.04 5.49
C ARG A 120 1.74 17.92 6.31
N PHE A 121 2.51 18.27 7.33
CA PHE A 121 3.13 17.31 8.24
C PHE A 121 2.08 16.51 9.01
N ALA A 122 1.19 17.20 9.73
CA ALA A 122 0.20 16.57 10.61
C ALA A 122 -0.75 15.64 9.83
N ALA A 123 -1.26 16.09 8.69
CA ALA A 123 -2.15 15.29 7.85
C ALA A 123 -1.44 14.03 7.31
N THR A 124 -0.22 14.18 6.79
CA THR A 124 0.57 13.04 6.28
C THR A 124 0.90 12.05 7.40
N ARG A 125 1.25 12.55 8.60
CA ARG A 125 1.53 11.74 9.80
C ARG A 125 0.32 10.92 10.22
N GLN A 126 -0.86 11.55 10.24
CA GLN A 126 -2.13 10.91 10.57
C GLN A 126 -2.48 9.80 9.58
N ILE A 127 -2.32 10.05 8.27
CA ILE A 127 -2.57 9.03 7.25
C ILE A 127 -1.70 7.79 7.44
N ILE A 128 -0.41 7.96 7.77
CA ILE A 128 0.49 6.83 8.05
C ILE A 128 -0.03 6.01 9.24
N ALA A 129 -0.39 6.67 10.34
CA ALA A 129 -0.86 6.01 11.56
C ALA A 129 -2.20 5.28 11.34
N GLU A 130 -3.15 5.91 10.65
CA GLU A 130 -4.50 5.35 10.51
C GLU A 130 -4.64 4.32 9.40
N ASN A 131 -3.75 4.31 8.40
CA ASN A 131 -3.92 3.47 7.21
C ASN A 131 -2.74 2.54 6.93
N LEU A 132 -1.52 3.03 7.05
CA LEU A 132 -0.33 2.25 6.71
C LEU A 132 0.08 1.31 7.85
N GLU A 133 -0.01 1.78 9.10
CA GLU A 133 0.30 0.95 10.27
C GLU A 133 -0.62 -0.29 10.39
N PRO A 134 -1.96 -0.19 10.26
CA PRO A 134 -2.81 -1.39 10.25
C PRO A 134 -2.48 -2.37 9.12
N LEU A 135 -2.13 -1.86 7.93
CA LEU A 135 -1.74 -2.73 6.82
C LEU A 135 -0.45 -3.49 7.11
N ILE A 136 0.56 -2.81 7.67
CA ILE A 136 1.83 -3.44 8.09
C ILE A 136 1.55 -4.49 9.16
N GLY A 137 0.68 -4.19 10.13
CA GLY A 137 0.22 -5.15 11.14
C GLY A 137 -0.36 -6.41 10.52
N LEU A 138 -1.35 -6.27 9.62
CA LEU A 138 -1.98 -7.41 8.94
C LEU A 138 -0.98 -8.23 8.10
N ARG A 139 -0.04 -7.55 7.43
CA ARG A 139 1.04 -8.23 6.72
C ARG A 139 1.89 -9.07 7.68
N ASN A 140 2.26 -8.53 8.84
CA ASN A 140 3.07 -9.26 9.83
C ASN A 140 2.31 -10.50 10.35
N THR A 141 1.04 -10.34 10.70
CA THR A 141 0.16 -11.46 11.07
C THR A 141 0.18 -12.59 10.02
N LEU A 142 0.06 -12.23 8.73
CA LEU A 142 0.12 -13.20 7.63
C LEU A 142 1.51 -13.84 7.46
N ALA A 143 2.57 -13.05 7.63
CA ALA A 143 3.96 -13.51 7.56
C ALA A 143 4.28 -14.55 8.65
N HIS A 144 3.68 -14.40 9.83
CA HIS A 144 3.82 -15.34 10.95
C HIS A 144 2.94 -16.61 10.82
N GLY A 145 2.27 -16.81 9.68
CA GLY A 145 1.45 -18.01 9.46
C GLY A 145 0.08 -17.95 10.13
N GLN A 146 -0.32 -16.80 10.69
CA GLN A 146 -1.61 -16.63 11.36
C GLN A 146 -2.74 -16.32 10.36
N TRP A 147 -3.01 -17.25 9.43
CA TRP A 147 -3.92 -17.03 8.29
C TRP A 147 -5.40 -17.17 8.62
N ALA A 148 -5.74 -17.92 9.67
CA ALA A 148 -7.12 -18.22 10.05
C ALA A 148 -7.47 -17.73 11.47
N ARG A 149 -6.52 -17.85 12.41
CA ARG A 149 -6.68 -17.46 13.81
C ARG A 149 -5.50 -16.54 14.22
N PRO A 150 -5.56 -15.24 13.89
CA PRO A 150 -4.63 -14.25 14.42
C PRO A 150 -4.58 -14.26 15.94
N LEU A 151 -3.38 -14.10 16.50
CA LEU A 151 -3.13 -14.02 17.94
C LEU A 151 -2.92 -12.56 18.36
N ASN A 152 -3.05 -12.27 19.65
CA ASN A 152 -2.62 -11.00 20.24
C ASN A 152 -1.08 -10.85 20.20
N SER A 153 -0.54 -9.69 20.58
CA SER A 153 0.90 -9.41 20.53
C SER A 153 1.74 -10.35 21.39
N GLU A 154 1.17 -10.84 22.50
CA GLU A 154 1.83 -11.75 23.44
C GLU A 154 1.70 -13.23 23.03
N GLU A 155 1.01 -13.52 21.93
CA GLU A 155 0.69 -14.88 21.46
C GLU A 155 -0.03 -15.76 22.50
N THR A 156 -0.77 -15.14 23.42
CA THR A 156 -1.47 -15.82 24.52
C THR A 156 -2.96 -16.06 24.24
N ASP A 157 -3.55 -15.34 23.29
CA ASP A 157 -4.98 -15.45 22.96
C ASP A 157 -5.26 -15.10 21.49
N ILE A 158 -6.42 -15.52 20.98
CA ILE A 158 -6.93 -15.19 19.65
C ILE A 158 -7.39 -13.74 19.62
N SER A 159 -6.87 -12.95 18.68
CA SER A 159 -7.25 -11.55 18.53
C SER A 159 -8.51 -11.38 17.69
N SER A 160 -9.64 -11.12 18.35
CA SER A 160 -10.90 -10.77 17.68
C SER A 160 -10.80 -9.49 16.84
N VAL A 161 -9.96 -8.53 17.27
CA VAL A 161 -9.68 -7.29 16.55
C VAL A 161 -8.99 -7.57 15.22
N LEU A 162 -7.94 -8.39 15.20
CA LEU A 162 -7.24 -8.74 13.97
C LEU A 162 -8.13 -9.57 13.03
N ILE A 163 -8.98 -10.45 13.58
CA ILE A 163 -10.00 -11.17 12.79
C ILE A 163 -10.95 -10.18 12.11
N ALA A 164 -11.49 -9.21 12.86
CA ALA A 164 -12.39 -8.20 12.33
C ALA A 164 -11.72 -7.35 11.23
N GLN A 165 -10.48 -6.90 11.47
CA GLN A 165 -9.72 -6.15 10.47
C GLN A 165 -9.47 -6.97 9.20
N MET A 166 -9.02 -8.22 9.32
CA MET A 166 -8.78 -9.12 8.18
C MET A 166 -10.06 -9.40 7.38
N ASN A 167 -11.21 -9.49 8.05
CA ASN A 167 -12.51 -9.72 7.43
C ASN A 167 -13.08 -8.48 6.72
N GLN A 168 -12.68 -7.28 7.13
CA GLN A 168 -13.05 -6.04 6.43
C GLN A 168 -12.27 -5.87 5.11
N GLU A 169 -11.12 -6.55 4.97
CA GLU A 169 -10.36 -6.54 3.73
C GLU A 169 -11.05 -7.30 2.61
N ASN A 170 -10.83 -6.82 1.39
CA ASN A 170 -11.30 -7.35 0.13
C ASN A 170 -10.47 -6.78 -1.04
N ALA A 171 -10.69 -7.27 -2.26
CA ALA A 171 -9.91 -6.86 -3.43
C ALA A 171 -9.88 -5.34 -3.68
N LEU A 172 -10.98 -4.63 -3.40
CA LEU A 172 -11.04 -3.18 -3.57
C LEU A 172 -10.28 -2.44 -2.47
N THR A 173 -10.45 -2.83 -1.21
CA THR A 173 -9.75 -2.20 -0.08
C THR A 173 -8.24 -2.29 -0.25
N VAL A 174 -7.69 -3.47 -0.59
CA VAL A 174 -6.25 -3.64 -0.84
C VAL A 174 -5.79 -2.81 -2.04
N LYS A 175 -6.59 -2.74 -3.12
CA LYS A 175 -6.30 -1.88 -4.27
C LYS A 175 -6.20 -0.40 -3.87
N PHE A 176 -7.14 0.12 -3.07
CA PHE A 176 -7.14 1.52 -2.67
C PHE A 176 -6.04 1.82 -1.65
N LYS A 177 -5.73 0.88 -0.75
CA LYS A 177 -4.55 0.98 0.14
C LYS A 177 -3.26 1.06 -0.66
N LEU A 178 -3.07 0.24 -1.70
CA LEU A 178 -1.91 0.37 -2.60
C LEU A 178 -1.81 1.76 -3.22
N GLN A 179 -2.92 2.31 -3.74
CA GLN A 179 -2.94 3.68 -4.30
C GLN A 179 -2.58 4.74 -3.26
N LEU A 180 -3.07 4.59 -2.02
CA LEU A 180 -2.74 5.45 -0.90
C LEU A 180 -1.23 5.41 -0.63
N ILE A 181 -0.64 4.23 -0.50
CA ILE A 181 0.79 4.06 -0.17
C ILE A 181 1.67 4.56 -1.31
N THR A 182 1.29 4.33 -2.57
CA THR A 182 2.00 4.90 -3.72
C THR A 182 2.03 6.41 -3.65
N SER A 183 0.87 7.05 -3.44
CA SER A 183 0.78 8.51 -3.37
C SER A 183 1.55 9.08 -2.17
N MET A 184 1.50 8.40 -1.03
CA MET A 184 2.29 8.75 0.16
C MET A 184 3.80 8.61 -0.07
N ALA A 185 4.22 7.57 -0.78
CA ALA A 185 5.61 7.35 -1.11
C ALA A 185 6.17 8.41 -2.07
N GLU A 186 5.36 8.88 -3.02
CA GLU A 186 5.73 10.00 -3.89
C GLU A 186 5.78 11.33 -3.12
N LEU A 187 4.82 11.58 -2.22
CA LEU A 187 4.85 12.75 -1.34
C LEU A 187 6.14 12.81 -0.51
N ILE A 188 6.54 11.69 0.11
CA ILE A 188 7.79 11.62 0.88
C ILE A 188 9.02 11.70 -0.04
N HIS A 189 8.97 11.13 -1.24
CA HIS A 189 10.04 11.29 -2.24
C HIS A 189 10.29 12.78 -2.54
N ASP A 190 9.23 13.51 -2.88
CA ASP A 190 9.32 14.93 -3.20
C ASP A 190 9.81 15.75 -2.02
N LEU A 191 9.35 15.42 -0.81
CA LEU A 191 9.78 16.06 0.43
C LEU A 191 11.30 15.98 0.62
N ILE A 192 11.90 14.81 0.35
CA ILE A 192 13.31 14.53 0.69
C ILE A 192 14.30 14.79 -0.44
N ALA A 193 13.86 14.64 -1.70
CA ALA A 193 14.74 14.60 -2.87
C ALA A 193 14.41 15.65 -3.95
N SER A 194 13.22 16.26 -3.92
CA SER A 194 12.78 17.21 -4.95
C SER A 194 12.59 18.63 -4.43
N ARG A 195 12.82 19.62 -5.29
CA ARG A 195 12.40 21.01 -5.04
C ARG A 195 10.91 21.23 -5.28
N SER A 196 10.20 20.27 -5.86
CA SER A 196 8.80 20.41 -6.29
C SER A 196 7.75 20.06 -5.23
N PHE A 197 8.14 19.60 -4.04
CA PHE A 197 7.19 19.21 -2.97
C PHE A 197 6.07 20.20 -2.74
N GLU A 198 6.36 21.51 -2.57
CA GLU A 198 5.31 22.48 -2.27
C GLU A 198 4.28 22.61 -3.38
N ARG A 199 4.72 22.47 -4.64
CA ARG A 199 3.90 22.53 -5.85
C ARG A 199 3.09 21.25 -6.03
N ASP A 200 3.72 20.10 -5.80
CA ASP A 200 3.16 18.78 -6.12
C ASP A 200 2.44 18.14 -4.92
N PHE A 201 2.56 18.72 -3.71
CA PHE A 201 1.89 18.23 -2.50
C PHE A 201 0.41 18.05 -2.71
N ASP A 202 -0.28 19.07 -3.23
CA ASP A 202 -1.73 19.06 -3.37
C ASP A 202 -2.19 17.99 -4.38
N ILE A 203 -1.36 17.67 -5.38
CA ILE A 203 -1.61 16.59 -6.34
C ILE A 203 -1.55 15.24 -5.63
N HIS A 204 -0.45 14.96 -4.93
CA HIS A 204 -0.28 13.69 -4.23
C HIS A 204 -1.30 13.52 -3.09
N TYR A 205 -1.56 14.60 -2.33
CA TYR A 205 -2.55 14.61 -1.27
C TYR A 205 -3.99 14.46 -1.81
N GLY A 206 -4.29 15.03 -2.98
CA GLY A 206 -5.54 14.80 -3.71
C GLY A 206 -5.75 13.33 -4.10
N LEU A 207 -4.68 12.64 -4.50
CA LEU A 207 -4.74 11.20 -4.78
C LEU A 207 -4.94 10.37 -3.50
N VAL A 208 -4.29 10.75 -2.39
CA VAL A 208 -4.49 10.11 -1.09
C VAL A 208 -5.94 10.27 -0.62
N THR A 209 -6.47 11.48 -0.63
CA THR A 209 -7.87 11.76 -0.22
C THR A 209 -8.89 11.05 -1.11
N THR A 210 -8.60 10.93 -2.40
CA THR A 210 -9.40 10.11 -3.33
C THR A 210 -9.38 8.63 -2.96
N ALA A 211 -8.21 8.08 -2.61
CA ALA A 211 -8.09 6.69 -2.17
C ALA A 211 -8.87 6.45 -0.85
N LEU A 212 -8.74 7.34 0.13
CA LEU A 212 -9.49 7.31 1.39
C LEU A 212 -11.01 7.37 1.16
N THR A 213 -11.45 8.29 0.30
CA THR A 213 -12.86 8.40 -0.08
C THR A 213 -13.37 7.11 -0.71
N ASN A 214 -12.57 6.49 -1.58
CA ASN A 214 -12.94 5.22 -2.20
C ASN A 214 -12.98 4.06 -1.19
N LEU A 215 -12.08 4.02 -0.20
CA LEU A 215 -12.11 3.03 0.89
C LEU A 215 -13.43 3.10 1.66
N GLN A 216 -13.95 4.30 1.89
CA GLN A 216 -15.21 4.50 2.64
C GLN A 216 -16.46 4.28 1.78
N LYS A 217 -16.45 4.78 0.54
CA LYS A 217 -17.69 4.89 -0.27
C LYS A 217 -17.91 3.75 -1.26
N ARG A 218 -16.87 2.99 -1.63
CA ARG A 218 -17.01 1.94 -2.66
C ARG A 218 -17.59 0.67 -2.06
N SER A 219 -18.80 0.32 -2.50
CA SER A 219 -19.43 -0.95 -2.14
C SER A 219 -18.74 -2.13 -2.83
N TYR A 220 -18.10 -2.98 -2.04
CA TYR A 220 -17.51 -4.23 -2.51
C TYR A 220 -18.57 -5.17 -3.11
N ALA A 221 -19.72 -5.31 -2.46
CA ALA A 221 -20.81 -6.19 -2.93
C ALA A 221 -21.31 -5.79 -4.33
N LYS A 222 -21.55 -4.49 -4.58
CA LYS A 222 -21.96 -4.01 -5.92
C LYS A 222 -20.89 -4.29 -6.96
N TRP A 223 -19.62 -4.05 -6.63
CA TRP A 223 -18.51 -4.31 -7.54
C TRP A 223 -18.35 -5.82 -7.83
N GLN A 224 -18.41 -6.67 -6.81
CA GLN A 224 -18.36 -8.12 -6.96
C GLN A 224 -19.46 -8.62 -7.90
N GLN A 225 -20.70 -8.17 -7.70
CA GLN A 225 -21.82 -8.54 -8.58
C GLN A 225 -21.53 -8.14 -10.05
N SER A 226 -21.03 -6.92 -10.26
CA SER A 226 -20.69 -6.46 -11.60
C SER A 226 -19.64 -7.34 -12.31
N MET A 227 -18.69 -7.91 -11.54
CA MET A 227 -17.67 -8.82 -12.06
C MET A 227 -18.27 -10.16 -12.49
N ILE A 228 -19.15 -10.71 -11.66
CA ILE A 228 -19.86 -11.98 -11.92
C ILE A 228 -20.75 -11.82 -13.17
N GLU A 229 -21.58 -10.79 -13.22
CA GLU A 229 -22.45 -10.52 -14.37
C GLU A 229 -21.64 -10.30 -15.65
N LYS A 230 -20.53 -9.56 -15.58
CA LYS A 230 -19.66 -9.35 -16.75
C LYS A 230 -19.17 -10.69 -17.30
N LYS A 231 -18.77 -11.63 -16.44
CA LYS A 231 -18.34 -12.96 -16.87
C LYS A 231 -19.51 -13.77 -17.46
N ARG A 232 -20.68 -13.77 -16.81
CA ARG A 232 -21.89 -14.46 -17.29
C ARG A 232 -22.31 -13.96 -18.68
N ARG A 233 -22.40 -12.63 -18.87
CA ARG A 233 -22.68 -12.01 -20.18
C ARG A 233 -21.65 -12.42 -21.24
N GLY A 234 -20.36 -12.47 -20.87
CA GLY A 234 -19.30 -12.91 -21.77
C GLY A 234 -19.39 -14.39 -22.17
N ARG A 235 -19.85 -15.27 -21.27
CA ARG A 235 -20.11 -16.69 -21.59
C ARG A 235 -21.28 -16.83 -22.55
N ALA A 236 -22.43 -16.23 -22.21
CA ALA A 236 -23.63 -16.29 -23.05
C ALA A 236 -23.36 -15.84 -24.49
N LYS A 237 -22.63 -14.72 -24.69
CA LYS A 237 -22.25 -14.25 -26.03
C LYS A 237 -21.41 -15.27 -26.82
N ARG A 238 -20.47 -15.95 -26.17
CA ARG A 238 -19.66 -16.99 -26.83
C ARG A 238 -20.50 -18.20 -27.19
N ASP A 239 -21.36 -18.64 -26.28
CA ASP A 239 -22.24 -19.79 -26.51
C ASP A 239 -23.19 -19.50 -27.67
N THR A 240 -23.76 -18.29 -27.73
CA THR A 240 -24.58 -17.85 -28.88
C THR A 240 -23.77 -17.84 -30.18
N ALA A 241 -22.53 -17.34 -30.17
CA ALA A 241 -21.68 -17.32 -31.36
C ALA A 241 -21.33 -18.74 -31.86
N ILE A 242 -21.06 -19.67 -30.94
CA ILE A 242 -20.81 -21.09 -31.26
C ILE A 242 -22.05 -21.73 -31.89
N VAL A 243 -23.22 -21.50 -31.31
CA VAL A 243 -24.49 -22.01 -31.86
C VAL A 243 -24.79 -21.41 -33.25
N ALA A 244 -24.52 -20.11 -33.45
CA ALA A 244 -24.70 -19.45 -34.74
C ALA A 244 -23.77 -20.03 -35.81
N TYR A 245 -22.48 -20.20 -35.50
CA TYR A 245 -21.49 -20.81 -36.40
C TYR A 245 -21.86 -22.25 -36.78
N SER A 246 -22.36 -23.03 -35.82
CA SER A 246 -22.78 -24.43 -36.05
C SER A 246 -24.08 -24.56 -36.87
N ARG A 247 -24.78 -23.45 -37.14
CA ARG A 247 -26.06 -23.40 -37.88
C ARG A 247 -25.96 -22.71 -39.24
N SER A 248 -24.80 -22.17 -39.60
CA SER A 248 -24.56 -21.63 -40.94
C SER A 248 -24.29 -22.81 -41.91
N PRO A 249 -25.16 -23.05 -42.91
CA PRO A 249 -24.87 -24.03 -43.95
C PRO A 249 -23.71 -23.51 -44.82
N GLU A 250 -22.85 -24.43 -45.28
CA GLU A 250 -21.93 -24.17 -46.40
C GLU A 250 -22.69 -23.78 -47.68
#